data_AF-A0A7S2YBE9-F1
#
_entry.id   AF-A0A7S2YBE9-F1
#
_cell.length_a   1.000
_cell.length_b   1.000
_cell.length_c   1.000
_cell.angle_alpha   90.00
_cell.angle_beta   90.00
_cell.angle_gamma   90.00
#
_symmetry.space_group_name_H-M   'P 1'
#
loop_
_entity.id
_entity.type
_entity.pdbx_description
1 polymer ?
#
loop_
_entity_poly.entity_id
_entity_poly.type
_entity_poly.pdbx_seq_one_letter_code
_entity_poly.pdbx_strand_id
1 'polypeptide(L)'
;GEDSSRNHFPRHQRQPWNHTVGVAHVLADLKLDVDSLAVGLLYHAVTNGAILDLVEEEFGAAICQMVEAILEIDDHLHHQYHHQSSQQWQAENCRKMMVSVAGDVRVILVKLADQTQILRSLVENADLYQPEQLQDVAEETIDIYAPLAE
;
A
#
# COMPACT_ATOMS: atom_id res chain seq x y z
N GLY A 1 -4.29 -0.72 -26.63
CA GLY A 1 -5.49 -0.85 -25.79
C GLY A 1 -5.08 -1.72 -24.65
N GLU A 2 -4.32 -1.14 -23.74
CA GLU A 2 -3.51 -1.86 -22.77
C GLU A 2 -3.48 -1.03 -21.49
N ASP A 3 -3.65 -1.74 -20.39
CA ASP A 3 -3.14 -1.37 -19.07
C ASP A 3 -3.76 -0.16 -18.37
N SER A 4 -5.07 -0.26 -18.10
CA SER A 4 -5.78 0.65 -17.17
C SER A 4 -5.98 0.04 -15.78
N SER A 5 -5.53 -1.19 -15.56
CA SER A 5 -5.78 -2.00 -14.36
C SER A 5 -4.63 -1.95 -13.34
N ARG A 6 -3.49 -1.33 -13.66
CA ARG A 6 -2.33 -1.24 -12.75
C ARG A 6 -2.44 -0.18 -11.66
N ASN A 7 -3.40 0.74 -11.75
CA ASN A 7 -3.60 1.74 -10.71
C ASN A 7 -4.78 1.33 -9.84
N HIS A 8 -4.48 0.64 -8.74
CA HIS A 8 -5.39 0.52 -7.60
C HIS A 8 -5.73 1.90 -6.98
N PHE A 9 -4.99 2.95 -7.36
CA PHE A 9 -5.36 4.31 -7.03
C PHE A 9 -6.55 4.78 -7.89
N PRO A 10 -7.66 5.21 -7.27
CA PRO A 10 -8.67 6.00 -7.95
C PRO A 10 -7.96 7.13 -8.69
N ARG A 11 -8.29 7.34 -9.98
CA ARG A 11 -7.71 8.35 -10.89
C ARG A 11 -7.77 9.81 -10.40
N HIS A 12 -8.13 10.04 -9.14
CA HIS A 12 -8.48 11.32 -8.54
C HIS A 12 -7.69 11.68 -7.27
N GLN A 13 -6.61 10.95 -6.91
CA GLN A 13 -5.59 11.53 -6.03
C GLN A 13 -4.83 12.64 -6.79
N ARG A 14 -5.43 13.83 -6.87
CA ARG A 14 -4.83 15.00 -7.52
C ARG A 14 -3.62 15.56 -6.78
N GLN A 15 -3.23 14.98 -5.64
CA GLN A 15 -2.06 15.38 -4.85
C GLN A 15 -1.38 14.16 -4.21
N PRO A 16 -0.59 13.38 -4.96
CA PRO A 16 0.18 12.24 -4.42
C PRO A 16 1.00 12.65 -3.18
N TRP A 17 1.50 13.89 -3.17
CA TRP A 17 2.22 14.48 -2.04
C TRP A 17 1.46 14.46 -0.71
N ASN A 18 0.15 14.75 -0.70
CA ASN A 18 -0.62 14.78 0.55
C ASN A 18 -0.76 13.38 1.14
N HIS A 19 -0.97 12.39 0.27
CA HIS A 19 -1.07 10.99 0.69
C HIS A 19 0.26 10.51 1.27
N THR A 20 1.34 10.67 0.50
CA THR A 20 2.70 10.30 0.87
C THR A 20 3.15 10.94 2.19
N VAL A 21 2.87 12.23 2.40
CA VAL A 21 3.15 12.92 3.66
C VAL A 21 2.28 12.39 4.81
N GLY A 22 1.01 12.08 4.55
CA GLY A 22 0.12 11.47 5.53
C GLY A 22 0.60 10.09 5.98
N VAL A 23 1.08 9.25 5.05
CA VAL A 23 1.71 7.96 5.36
C VAL A 23 2.93 8.16 6.26
N ALA A 24 3.84 9.08 5.89
CA ALA A 24 5.01 9.39 6.70
C ALA A 24 4.63 9.90 8.10
N HIS A 25 3.54 10.66 8.23
CA HIS A 25 3.03 11.12 9.52
C HIS A 25 2.54 9.96 10.38
N VAL A 26 1.77 9.02 9.81
CA VAL A 26 1.33 7.80 10.53
C VAL A 26 2.55 6.98 11.00
N LEU A 27 3.57 6.82 10.16
CA LEU A 27 4.80 6.10 10.51
C LEU A 27 5.58 6.81 11.63
N ALA A 28 5.63 8.13 11.60
CA ALA A 28 6.25 8.94 12.64
C ALA A 28 5.49 8.83 13.99
N ASP A 29 4.16 8.82 13.96
CA ASP A 29 3.33 8.63 15.16
C ASP A 29 3.56 7.25 15.79
N LEU A 30 3.77 6.23 14.95
CA LEU A 30 4.16 4.88 15.36
C LEU A 30 5.64 4.79 15.80
N LYS A 31 6.42 5.88 15.66
CA LYS A 31 7.84 5.99 16.04
C LYS A 31 8.75 4.99 15.31
N LEU A 32 8.46 4.72 14.04
CA LEU A 32 9.37 3.92 13.20
C LEU A 32 10.65 4.70 12.89
N ASP A 33 11.65 3.98 12.40
CA ASP A 33 12.94 4.52 12.02
C ASP A 33 12.89 5.33 10.72
N VAL A 34 13.97 6.09 10.48
CA VAL A 34 14.09 6.99 9.33
C VAL A 34 13.94 6.24 8.01
N ASP A 35 14.44 5.00 7.93
CA ASP A 35 14.31 4.16 6.75
C ASP A 35 12.85 3.84 6.43
N SER A 36 12.03 3.52 7.44
CA SER A 36 10.59 3.30 7.23
C SER A 36 9.88 4.54 6.72
N LEU A 37 10.23 5.72 7.26
CA LEU A 37 9.69 7.00 6.79
C LEU A 37 10.11 7.25 5.33
N ALA A 38 11.38 6.98 4.98
CA ALA A 38 11.87 7.11 3.61
C ALA A 38 11.11 6.19 2.66
N VAL A 39 10.91 4.92 3.03
CA VAL A 39 10.12 3.96 2.25
C VAL A 39 8.69 4.46 2.03
N GLY A 40 8.01 4.92 3.09
CA GLY A 40 6.65 5.48 2.98
C GLY A 40 6.57 6.71 2.07
N LEU A 41 7.64 7.51 2.00
CA LEU A 41 7.75 8.65 1.09
C LEU A 41 8.02 8.24 -0.37
N LEU A 42 8.85 7.21 -0.58
CA LEU A 42 9.39 6.84 -1.89
C LEU A 42 8.49 5.87 -2.66
N TYR A 43 7.82 4.96 -1.97
CA TYR A 43 7.04 3.89 -2.61
C TYR A 43 6.04 4.45 -3.63
N HIS A 44 5.25 5.47 -3.26
CA HIS A 44 4.30 6.10 -4.18
C HIS A 44 4.98 6.78 -5.37
N ALA A 45 6.18 7.32 -5.20
CA ALA A 45 6.93 7.89 -6.33
C ALA A 45 7.33 6.80 -7.34
N VAL A 46 7.75 5.63 -6.85
CA VAL A 46 8.08 4.47 -7.70
C VAL A 46 6.85 3.94 -8.43
N THR A 47 5.72 3.79 -7.75
CA THR A 47 4.46 3.40 -8.39
C THR A 47 4.00 4.38 -9.48
N ASN A 48 4.41 5.66 -9.37
CA ASN A 48 4.15 6.70 -10.37
C ASN A 48 5.27 6.89 -11.41
N GLY A 49 6.18 5.92 -11.54
CA GLY A 49 7.18 5.89 -12.62
C GLY A 49 8.58 6.37 -12.25
N ALA A 50 8.89 6.55 -10.96
CA ALA A 50 10.29 6.66 -10.54
C ALA A 50 11.02 5.31 -10.71
N ILE A 51 12.35 5.38 -10.92
CA ILE A 51 13.18 4.22 -11.23
C ILE A 51 13.72 3.62 -9.93
N LEU A 52 13.52 2.32 -9.70
CA LEU A 52 14.04 1.60 -8.52
C LEU A 52 15.57 1.71 -8.40
N ASP A 53 16.30 1.64 -9.51
CA ASP A 53 17.77 1.82 -9.54
C ASP A 53 18.20 3.15 -8.88
N LEU A 54 17.43 4.23 -9.06
CA LEU A 54 17.71 5.53 -8.44
C LEU A 54 17.44 5.49 -6.93
N VAL A 55 16.45 4.73 -6.48
CA VAL A 55 16.19 4.53 -5.05
C VAL A 55 17.37 3.81 -4.40
N GLU A 56 17.91 2.78 -5.04
CA GLU A 56 19.10 2.09 -4.53
C GLU A 56 20.34 2.99 -4.53
N GLU A 57 20.56 3.78 -5.58
CA GLU A 57 21.71 4.70 -5.67
C GLU A 57 21.68 5.78 -4.58
N GLU A 58 20.52 6.39 -4.33
CA GLU A 58 20.38 7.54 -3.44
C GLU A 58 20.09 7.15 -1.97
N PHE A 59 19.41 6.03 -1.73
CA PHE A 59 18.92 5.62 -0.40
C PHE A 59 19.47 4.26 0.05
N GLY A 60 20.14 3.51 -0.83
CA GLY A 60 20.78 2.24 -0.53
C GLY A 60 19.86 1.03 -0.67
N ALA A 61 20.49 -0.14 -0.71
CA ALA A 61 19.84 -1.42 -0.99
C ALA A 61 18.73 -1.80 -0.01
N ALA A 62 18.87 -1.45 1.28
CA ALA A 62 17.87 -1.82 2.29
C ALA A 62 16.52 -1.12 2.05
N ILE A 63 16.54 0.19 1.74
CA ILE A 63 15.33 0.95 1.41
C ILE A 63 14.75 0.46 0.07
N CYS A 64 15.61 0.23 -0.93
CA CYS A 64 15.17 -0.30 -2.22
C CYS A 64 14.44 -1.64 -2.08
N GLN A 65 15.01 -2.59 -1.35
CA GLN A 65 14.39 -3.90 -1.09
C GLN A 65 13.04 -3.79 -0.36
N MET A 66 12.92 -2.87 0.60
CA MET A 66 11.63 -2.63 1.25
C MET A 66 10.59 -2.07 0.28
N VAL A 67 10.97 -1.15 -0.62
CA VAL A 67 10.06 -0.62 -1.65
C VAL A 67 9.65 -1.72 -2.64
N GLU A 68 10.59 -2.55 -3.08
CA GLU A 68 10.31 -3.70 -3.95
C GLU A 68 9.33 -4.69 -3.31
N ALA A 69 9.54 -5.04 -2.04
CA ALA A 69 8.66 -5.94 -1.31
C ALA A 69 7.23 -5.37 -1.19
N ILE A 70 7.08 -4.05 -1.01
CA ILE A 70 5.77 -3.40 -0.98
C ILE A 70 5.08 -3.51 -2.35
N LEU A 71 5.80 -3.24 -3.44
CA LEU A 71 5.27 -3.34 -4.81
C LEU A 71 4.85 -4.79 -5.14
N GLU A 72 5.64 -5.77 -4.71
CA GLU A 72 5.34 -7.19 -4.92
C GLU A 72 4.08 -7.60 -4.14
N ILE A 73 3.96 -7.17 -2.87
CA ILE A 73 2.75 -7.40 -2.07
C ILE A 73 1.51 -6.84 -2.79
N ASP A 74 1.57 -5.61 -3.30
CA ASP A 74 0.44 -4.99 -3.99
C ASP A 74 0.03 -5.73 -5.25
N ASP A 75 1.00 -6.20 -6.04
CA ASP A 75 0.73 -7.00 -7.22
C ASP A 75 0.06 -8.34 -6.85
N HIS A 76 0.55 -9.03 -5.81
CA HIS A 76 -0.06 -10.27 -5.33
C HIS A 76 -1.49 -10.07 -4.81
N LEU A 77 -1.72 -9.03 -4.00
CA LEU A 77 -3.05 -8.71 -3.46
C LEU A 77 -4.04 -8.40 -4.59
N HIS A 78 -3.63 -7.57 -5.55
CA HIS A 78 -4.44 -7.24 -6.71
C HIS A 78 -4.77 -8.49 -7.56
N HIS A 79 -3.78 -9.32 -7.86
CA HIS A 79 -4.00 -10.54 -8.63
C HIS A 79 -4.95 -11.52 -7.89
N GLN A 80 -4.84 -11.64 -6.57
CA GLN A 80 -5.68 -12.56 -5.80
C GLN A 80 -7.11 -12.06 -5.67
N TYR A 81 -7.31 -10.76 -5.43
CA TYR A 81 -8.63 -10.15 -5.33
C TYR A 81 -9.44 -10.27 -6.63
N HIS A 82 -8.78 -10.16 -7.79
CA HIS A 82 -9.45 -10.22 -9.10
C HIS A 82 -9.57 -11.62 -9.72
N HIS A 83 -8.75 -12.59 -9.30
CA HIS A 83 -8.70 -13.91 -9.96
C HIS A 83 -9.09 -15.10 -9.08
N GLN A 84 -9.20 -14.94 -7.76
CA GLN A 84 -9.66 -15.99 -6.85
C GLN A 84 -11.05 -15.66 -6.31
N SER A 85 -11.94 -16.65 -6.21
CA SER A 85 -13.23 -16.44 -5.54
C SER A 85 -12.97 -16.21 -4.05
N SER A 86 -13.65 -15.21 -3.47
CA SER A 86 -13.47 -14.76 -2.08
C SER A 86 -13.57 -15.87 -1.02
N GLN A 87 -14.17 -17.03 -1.35
CA GLN A 87 -14.22 -18.19 -0.45
C GLN A 87 -12.89 -18.95 -0.30
N GLN A 88 -11.96 -18.86 -1.26
CA GLN A 88 -10.72 -19.64 -1.22
C GLN A 88 -9.58 -18.91 -0.52
N TRP A 89 -9.61 -17.59 -0.49
CA TRP A 89 -8.57 -16.80 0.12
C TRP A 89 -8.92 -16.45 1.57
N GLN A 90 -8.44 -17.29 2.48
CA GLN A 90 -8.59 -17.05 3.91
C GLN A 90 -7.61 -15.97 4.37
N ALA A 91 -8.05 -15.08 5.27
CA ALA A 91 -7.22 -14.05 5.89
C ALA A 91 -5.85 -14.58 6.40
N GLU A 92 -5.83 -15.81 6.92
CA GLU A 92 -4.59 -16.45 7.38
C GLU A 92 -3.60 -16.78 6.24
N ASN A 93 -4.09 -17.12 5.05
CA ASN A 93 -3.23 -17.35 3.88
C ASN A 93 -2.70 -16.02 3.33
N CYS A 94 -3.52 -14.96 3.33
CA CYS A 94 -3.08 -13.59 3.04
C CYS A 94 -1.94 -13.19 3.97
N ARG A 95 -2.16 -13.31 5.28
CA ARG A 95 -1.18 -12.96 6.31
C ARG A 95 0.14 -13.70 6.12
N LYS A 96 0.09 -15.01 5.85
CA LYS A 96 1.30 -15.82 5.57
C LYS A 96 2.03 -15.34 4.31
N MET A 97 1.30 -15.05 3.24
CA MET A 97 1.88 -14.53 2.00
C MET A 97 2.59 -13.21 2.25
N MET A 98 1.91 -12.24 2.89
CA MET A 98 2.49 -10.92 3.13
C MET A 98 3.70 -10.97 4.06
N VAL A 99 3.65 -11.77 5.14
CA VAL A 99 4.80 -11.97 6.03
C VAL A 99 5.98 -12.62 5.28
N SER A 100 5.69 -13.55 4.37
CA SER A 100 6.73 -14.22 3.58
C SER A 100 7.38 -13.30 2.56
N VAL A 101 6.61 -12.44 1.88
CA VAL A 101 7.11 -11.49 0.87
C VAL A 101 7.82 -10.33 1.55
N ALA A 102 7.25 -9.81 2.64
CA ALA A 102 7.78 -8.65 3.34
C ALA A 102 9.23 -8.84 3.78
N GLY A 103 9.55 -9.99 4.39
CA GLY A 103 10.89 -10.29 4.94
C GLY A 103 11.34 -9.38 6.11
N ASP A 104 10.75 -8.20 6.21
CA ASP A 104 10.95 -7.15 7.20
C ASP A 104 9.58 -6.62 7.66
N VAL A 105 9.35 -6.60 8.98
CA VAL A 105 8.09 -6.14 9.56
C VAL A 105 7.77 -4.68 9.20
N ARG A 106 8.78 -3.86 8.92
CA ARG A 106 8.61 -2.45 8.53
C ARG A 106 7.81 -2.32 7.24
N VAL A 107 7.95 -3.26 6.29
CA VAL A 107 7.16 -3.30 5.04
C VAL A 107 5.67 -3.42 5.34
N ILE A 108 5.28 -4.33 6.25
CA ILE A 108 3.87 -4.52 6.65
C ILE A 108 3.36 -3.26 7.36
N LEU A 109 4.16 -2.67 8.25
CA LEU A 109 3.78 -1.43 8.94
C LEU A 109 3.58 -0.26 7.97
N VAL A 110 4.40 -0.16 6.91
CA VAL A 110 4.21 0.82 5.84
C VAL A 110 2.91 0.56 5.08
N LYS A 111 2.58 -0.70 4.73
CA LYS A 111 1.29 -1.03 4.10
C LYS A 111 0.09 -0.69 4.97
N LEU A 112 0.16 -0.94 6.28
CA LEU A 112 -0.90 -0.58 7.22
C LEU A 112 -1.04 0.95 7.36
N ALA A 113 0.07 1.68 7.37
CA ALA A 113 0.07 3.14 7.38
C ALA A 113 -0.53 3.72 6.09
N ASP A 114 -0.21 3.12 4.94
CA ASP A 114 -0.76 3.44 3.63
C ASP A 114 -2.29 3.28 3.62
N GLN A 115 -2.79 2.10 4.02
CA GLN A 115 -4.22 1.85 4.10
C GLN A 115 -4.93 2.78 5.09
N THR A 116 -4.30 3.05 6.25
CA THR A 116 -4.83 4.01 7.23
C THR A 116 -5.01 5.38 6.61
N GLN A 117 -4.03 5.86 5.83
CA GLN A 117 -4.12 7.15 5.17
C GLN A 117 -5.15 7.16 4.03
N ILE A 118 -5.31 6.06 3.30
CA ILE A 118 -6.38 5.89 2.30
C ILE A 118 -7.74 6.08 2.97
N LEU A 119 -8.01 5.38 4.07
CA LEU A 119 -9.27 5.47 4.80
C LEU A 119 -9.54 6.89 5.33
N ARG A 120 -8.52 7.56 5.89
CA ARG A 120 -8.64 8.96 6.34
C ARG A 120 -9.02 9.88 5.17
N SER A 121 -8.30 9.78 4.06
CA SER A 121 -8.58 10.59 2.87
C SER A 121 -9.97 10.32 2.30
N LEU A 122 -10.44 9.07 2.31
CA LEU A 122 -11.78 8.70 1.86
C LEU A 122 -12.86 9.32 2.75
N VAL A 123 -12.70 9.27 4.07
CA VAL A 123 -13.66 9.87 5.01
C VAL A 123 -13.71 11.40 4.84
N GLU A 124 -12.55 12.04 4.69
CA GLU A 124 -12.47 13.50 4.54
C GLU A 124 -13.05 14.01 3.21
N ASN A 125 -13.04 13.18 2.17
CA ASN A 125 -13.44 13.57 0.81
C ASN A 125 -14.54 12.66 0.26
N ALA A 126 -15.39 12.10 1.13
CA ALA A 126 -16.37 11.07 0.76
C ALA A 126 -17.35 11.51 -0.34
N ASP A 127 -17.63 12.82 -0.43
CA ASP A 127 -18.47 13.43 -1.47
C ASP A 127 -17.86 13.38 -2.88
N LEU A 128 -16.56 13.10 -3.00
CA LEU A 128 -15.85 12.97 -4.27
C LEU A 128 -15.86 11.54 -4.85
N TYR A 129 -16.36 10.55 -4.11
CA TYR A 129 -16.30 9.14 -4.49
C TYR A 129 -17.69 8.55 -4.75
N GLN A 130 -17.74 7.56 -5.65
CA GLN A 130 -18.96 6.77 -5.86
C GLN A 130 -19.13 5.74 -4.73
N PRO A 131 -20.37 5.36 -4.37
CA PRO A 131 -20.63 4.37 -3.33
C PRO A 131 -19.90 3.03 -3.53
N GLU A 132 -19.77 2.59 -4.79
CA GLU A 132 -19.06 1.37 -5.16
C GLU A 132 -17.57 1.45 -4.80
N GLN A 133 -16.92 2.59 -5.08
CA GLN A 133 -15.50 2.80 -4.73
C GLN A 133 -15.27 2.80 -3.21
N LEU A 134 -16.22 3.34 -2.44
CA LEU A 134 -16.16 3.32 -0.98
C LEU A 134 -16.34 1.90 -0.44
N GLN A 135 -17.22 1.13 -1.06
CA GLN A 135 -17.47 -0.26 -0.69
C GLN A 135 -16.25 -1.14 -0.98
N ASP A 136 -15.65 -1.02 -2.17
CA ASP A 136 -14.45 -1.79 -2.56
C ASP A 136 -13.32 -1.61 -1.54
N VAL A 137 -13.00 -0.37 -1.17
CA VAL A 137 -11.92 -0.09 -0.20
C VAL A 137 -12.29 -0.57 1.21
N ALA A 138 -13.56 -0.50 1.60
CA ALA A 138 -14.01 -0.98 2.90
C ALA A 138 -13.92 -2.52 3.00
N GLU A 139 -14.36 -3.24 1.96
CA GLU A 139 -14.27 -4.70 1.88
C GLU A 139 -12.81 -5.15 1.90
N GLU A 140 -11.95 -4.54 1.08
CA GLU A 140 -10.52 -4.84 1.08
C GLU A 140 -9.87 -4.58 2.44
N THR A 141 -10.23 -3.48 3.11
CA THR A 141 -9.74 -3.16 4.45
C THR A 141 -10.10 -4.26 5.45
N ILE A 142 -11.36 -4.71 5.45
CA ILE A 142 -11.86 -5.70 6.39
C ILE A 142 -11.26 -7.08 6.13
N ASP A 143 -11.13 -7.46 4.85
CA ASP A 143 -10.72 -8.80 4.47
C ASP A 143 -9.20 -9.00 4.46
N ILE A 144 -8.44 -7.94 4.15
CA ILE A 144 -6.99 -7.98 3.98
C ILE A 144 -6.27 -7.31 5.13
N TYR A 145 -6.52 -6.02 5.33
CA TYR A 145 -5.66 -5.19 6.17
C TYR A 145 -5.97 -5.31 7.67
N ALA A 146 -7.24 -5.47 8.05
CA ALA A 146 -7.63 -5.62 9.45
C ALA A 146 -7.03 -6.89 10.09
N PRO A 147 -7.07 -8.09 9.46
CA PRO A 147 -6.46 -9.30 10.02
C PRO A 147 -4.92 -9.25 10.15
N LEU A 148 -4.25 -8.34 9.44
CA LEU A 148 -2.80 -8.14 9.56
C LEU A 148 -2.43 -7.30 10.79
N ALA A 149 -3.36 -6.48 11.28
CA ALA A 149 -3.15 -5.57 12.39
C ALA A 149 -3.41 -6.22 13.76
N GLU A 150 -3.99 -7.43 13.79
CA GLU A 150 -4.20 -8.25 14.99
C GLU A 150 -2.92 -9.01 15.43
#